data_AF-A0A259C7H8-F1
#
_entry.id   AF-A0A259C7H8-F1
#
_cell.length_a   1.000
_cell.length_b   1.000
_cell.length_c   1.000
_cell.angle_alpha   90.00
_cell.angle_beta   90.00
_cell.angle_gamma   90.00
#
_symmetry.space_group_name_H-M   'P 1'
#
loop_
_entity.id
_entity.type
_entity.pdbx_description
1 polymer ?
#
loop_
_entity_poly.entity_id
_entity_poly.type
_entity_poly.pdbx_seq_one_letter_code
_entity_poly.pdbx_strand_id
1 'polypeptide(L)'
;MTKADSVLDLLADPSDPLARQEAYRLMFMALAAGFQSTFVDPDHPEFTCAVSNVMNSVGVNPDFIYGSASIRGDGVYRLSGKRGGGVFVLFDINAGSIGVLDTFGPSVGFIDLDECTLGPDGSFDILISGERPEGHTGDWVKLDPRACNIAVRRAYYNWGVEEEAKIAIERVDRPIGPVRLDAAEIARRLTALSGFVERYVTFAMGYGARQRAQGVVNRLEHDDWAGRGGLSGQHYYQGIFALEPGQAMILETEVPDTVRYWNIQLNDPLWNSIEWFNRQSSLNAAQVTLDSDGQFRAVIALEDPGVPNWLDPGGHLTGSLMLRWTQASHGPVPRLRIVDAGSVREHLPADTPVVTPQQRQEVLRKRLRGSQWRHRW
;
A
#
# COMPACT_ATOMS: atom_id res chain seq x y z
N MET A 1 25.28 0.03 -12.46
CA MET A 1 24.19 -0.01 -13.47
C MET A 1 24.17 -1.33 -14.23
N THR A 2 25.29 -1.87 -14.71
CA THR A 2 25.31 -3.11 -15.53
C THR A 2 24.67 -4.38 -14.95
N LYS A 3 24.58 -4.54 -13.62
CA LYS A 3 23.81 -5.66 -13.01
C LYS A 3 22.30 -5.39 -12.91
N ALA A 4 21.90 -4.14 -12.70
CA ALA A 4 20.49 -3.77 -12.54
C ALA A 4 19.71 -3.92 -13.85
N ASP A 5 20.36 -3.78 -15.01
CA ASP A 5 19.74 -3.98 -16.33
C ASP A 5 19.24 -5.42 -16.54
N SER A 6 19.71 -6.39 -15.75
CA SER A 6 19.18 -7.76 -15.78
C SER A 6 17.68 -7.85 -15.45
N VAL A 7 17.15 -6.89 -14.68
CA VAL A 7 15.72 -6.86 -14.33
C VAL A 7 14.82 -6.46 -15.50
N LEU A 8 15.39 -5.90 -16.58
CA LEU A 8 14.62 -5.50 -17.76
C LEU A 8 14.01 -6.69 -18.50
N ASP A 9 14.59 -7.89 -18.33
CA ASP A 9 14.03 -9.13 -18.87
C ASP A 9 12.69 -9.52 -18.21
N LEU A 10 12.35 -8.90 -17.06
CA LEU A 10 11.06 -9.05 -16.41
C LEU A 10 9.96 -8.14 -17.00
N LEU A 11 10.28 -7.30 -17.98
CA LEU A 11 9.28 -6.51 -18.70
C LEU A 11 8.37 -7.42 -19.55
N ALA A 12 7.18 -6.95 -19.87
CA ALA A 12 6.31 -7.65 -20.83
C ALA A 12 6.93 -7.63 -22.24
N ASP A 13 7.46 -6.47 -22.63
CA ASP A 13 8.28 -6.28 -23.82
C ASP A 13 9.59 -5.55 -23.46
N PRO A 14 10.71 -6.27 -23.31
CA PRO A 14 12.01 -5.65 -23.01
C PRO A 14 12.57 -4.74 -24.12
N SER A 15 11.98 -4.78 -25.33
CA SER A 15 12.36 -3.96 -26.47
C SER A 15 11.64 -2.61 -26.53
N ASP A 16 10.52 -2.45 -25.80
CA ASP A 16 9.77 -1.20 -25.74
C ASP A 16 10.62 -0.10 -25.05
N PRO A 17 10.99 0.98 -25.77
CA PRO A 17 11.80 2.05 -25.20
C PRO A 17 11.11 2.74 -24.02
N LEU A 18 9.78 2.87 -24.01
CA LEU A 18 9.07 3.50 -22.91
C LEU A 18 9.10 2.64 -21.65
N ALA A 19 8.74 1.35 -21.76
CA ALA A 19 8.75 0.41 -20.64
C ALA A 19 10.13 0.31 -19.97
N ARG A 20 11.20 0.36 -20.78
CA ARG A 20 12.59 0.42 -20.27
C ARG A 20 12.86 1.67 -19.43
N GLN A 21 12.42 2.86 -19.90
CA GLN A 21 12.60 4.10 -19.13
C GLN A 21 11.75 4.12 -17.85
N GLU A 22 10.55 3.55 -17.88
CA GLU A 22 9.73 3.37 -16.68
C GLU A 22 10.42 2.45 -15.66
N ALA A 23 11.07 1.37 -16.10
CA ALA A 23 11.87 0.51 -15.23
C ALA A 23 13.07 1.25 -14.62
N TYR A 24 13.76 2.09 -15.40
CA TYR A 24 14.83 2.93 -14.85
C TYR A 24 14.31 3.97 -13.84
N ARG A 25 13.13 4.53 -14.05
CA ARG A 25 12.46 5.37 -13.04
C ARG A 25 12.14 4.57 -11.77
N LEU A 26 11.70 3.32 -11.88
CA LEU A 26 11.51 2.44 -10.73
C LEU A 26 12.84 2.16 -9.99
N MET A 27 13.95 1.97 -10.72
CA MET A 27 15.28 1.87 -10.09
C MET A 27 15.65 3.15 -9.30
N PHE A 28 15.28 4.33 -9.81
CA PHE A 28 15.46 5.59 -9.08
C PHE A 28 14.59 5.66 -7.82
N MET A 29 13.35 5.18 -7.88
CA MET A 29 12.49 5.07 -6.69
C MET A 29 13.06 4.08 -5.66
N ALA A 30 13.64 2.97 -6.10
CA ALA A 30 14.32 2.02 -5.23
C ALA A 30 15.54 2.64 -4.52
N LEU A 31 16.27 3.56 -5.15
CA LEU A 31 17.33 4.32 -4.46
C LEU A 31 16.75 5.18 -3.33
N ALA A 32 15.58 5.79 -3.51
CA ALA A 32 14.92 6.56 -2.45
C ALA A 32 14.48 5.68 -1.28
N ALA A 33 13.89 4.51 -1.55
CA ALA A 33 13.55 3.53 -0.51
C ALA A 33 14.82 3.03 0.23
N GLY A 34 15.90 2.86 -0.52
CA GLY A 34 17.20 2.50 0.04
C GLY A 34 17.74 3.59 0.95
N PHE A 35 17.68 4.85 0.53
CA PHE A 35 18.10 6.00 1.32
C PHE A 35 17.39 6.06 2.67
N GLN A 36 16.06 5.89 2.69
CA GLN A 36 15.25 5.90 3.92
C GLN A 36 15.58 4.79 4.90
N SER A 37 16.13 3.66 4.44
CA SER A 37 16.40 2.47 5.27
C SER A 37 17.88 2.18 5.50
N THR A 38 18.81 2.86 4.83
CA THR A 38 20.25 2.55 4.94
C THR A 38 20.81 2.83 6.34
N PHE A 39 20.39 3.96 6.93
CA PHE A 39 20.99 4.49 8.16
C PHE A 39 20.10 4.44 9.39
N VAL A 40 18.98 3.70 9.33
CA VAL A 40 18.16 3.42 10.51
C VAL A 40 18.95 2.62 11.55
N ASP A 41 18.64 2.81 12.83
CA ASP A 41 19.29 2.12 13.94
C ASP A 41 18.23 1.36 14.75
N PRO A 42 18.30 0.01 14.83
CA PRO A 42 17.34 -0.76 15.61
C PRO A 42 17.44 -0.53 17.14
N ASP A 43 18.51 0.09 17.62
CA ASP A 43 18.64 0.53 19.02
C ASP A 43 18.03 1.91 19.26
N HIS A 44 17.81 2.70 18.20
CA HIS A 44 17.17 4.01 18.21
C HIS A 44 16.07 4.05 17.14
N PRO A 45 14.98 3.28 17.33
CA PRO A 45 13.97 3.09 16.31
C PRO A 45 13.24 4.41 15.99
N GLU A 46 12.98 4.63 14.71
CA GLU A 46 12.15 5.71 14.20
C GLU A 46 11.32 5.18 13.04
N PHE A 47 10.07 5.63 12.91
CA PHE A 47 9.25 5.31 11.74
C PHE A 47 9.69 6.14 10.54
N THR A 48 10.43 5.53 9.62
CA THR A 48 10.77 6.17 8.35
C THR A 48 9.67 5.96 7.32
N CYS A 49 9.65 6.85 6.33
CA CYS A 49 8.74 6.74 5.20
C CYS A 49 9.04 5.47 4.39
N ALA A 50 8.08 4.54 4.38
CA ALA A 50 8.18 3.34 3.57
C ALA A 50 7.72 3.56 2.12
N VAL A 51 6.73 4.42 1.91
CA VAL A 51 6.12 4.72 0.59
C VAL A 51 5.58 6.15 0.55
N SER A 52 5.50 6.75 -0.64
CA SER A 52 4.98 8.10 -0.81
C SER A 52 4.23 8.25 -2.15
N ASN A 53 3.74 9.46 -2.43
CA ASN A 53 3.16 9.80 -3.73
C ASN A 53 4.14 9.57 -4.90
N VAL A 54 5.44 9.69 -4.66
CA VAL A 54 6.49 9.54 -5.68
C VAL A 54 7.23 8.21 -5.54
N MET A 55 7.24 7.64 -4.32
CA MET A 55 7.74 6.31 -4.01
C MET A 55 6.55 5.35 -3.86
N ASN A 56 5.87 5.10 -4.97
CA ASN A 56 4.59 4.41 -5.08
C ASN A 56 4.69 2.99 -5.69
N SER A 57 5.87 2.37 -5.61
CA SER A 57 6.10 1.01 -6.12
C SER A 57 5.41 -0.05 -5.27
N VAL A 58 5.32 -1.29 -5.77
CA VAL A 58 4.79 -2.46 -5.05
C VAL A 58 3.31 -2.39 -4.62
N GLY A 59 2.46 -1.81 -5.47
CA GLY A 59 1.00 -1.87 -5.31
C GLY A 59 0.48 -1.20 -4.04
N VAL A 60 1.13 -0.12 -3.61
CA VAL A 60 0.81 0.60 -2.38
C VAL A 60 -0.64 1.05 -2.36
N ASN A 61 -1.26 0.99 -1.19
CA ASN A 61 -2.62 1.45 -1.04
C ASN A 61 -2.66 2.99 -0.97
N PRO A 62 -3.34 3.69 -1.89
CA PRO A 62 -3.48 5.15 -1.87
C PRO A 62 -4.05 5.71 -0.58
N ASP A 63 -4.87 4.94 0.11
CA ASP A 63 -5.56 5.35 1.34
C ASP A 63 -4.70 5.22 2.59
N PHE A 64 -3.57 4.52 2.51
CA PHE A 64 -2.73 4.24 3.67
C PHE A 64 -1.53 5.19 3.76
N ILE A 65 -1.15 5.55 4.98
CA ILE A 65 0.17 6.11 5.28
C ILE A 65 0.98 5.02 5.95
N TYR A 66 2.09 4.67 5.31
CA TYR A 66 2.97 3.60 5.76
C TYR A 66 4.21 4.17 6.44
N GLY A 67 4.62 3.54 7.53
CA GLY A 67 5.90 3.77 8.17
C GLY A 67 6.57 2.45 8.52
N SER A 68 7.88 2.47 8.73
CA SER A 68 8.61 1.29 9.16
C SER A 68 9.76 1.69 10.09
N ALA A 69 9.93 0.95 11.17
CA ALA A 69 11.03 1.13 12.12
C ALA A 69 11.80 -0.18 12.27
N SER A 70 13.12 -0.12 12.19
CA SER A 70 13.97 -1.26 12.55
C SER A 70 14.00 -1.42 14.07
N ILE A 71 13.97 -2.66 14.53
CA ILE A 71 14.01 -3.03 15.95
C ILE A 71 14.92 -4.26 16.13
N ARG A 72 15.14 -4.69 17.38
CA ARG A 72 15.78 -5.95 17.73
C ARG A 72 14.82 -6.81 18.52
N GLY A 73 14.76 -8.11 18.22
CA GLY A 73 13.92 -9.07 18.93
C GLY A 73 14.29 -9.26 20.41
N ASP A 74 15.44 -8.75 20.85
CA ASP A 74 15.89 -8.77 22.25
C ASP A 74 15.58 -7.46 23.02
N GLY A 75 14.96 -6.46 22.37
CA GLY A 75 14.68 -5.17 22.98
C GLY A 75 13.39 -5.13 23.80
N VAL A 76 13.24 -4.05 24.57
CA VAL A 76 11.97 -3.66 25.20
C VAL A 76 11.56 -2.33 24.60
N TYR A 77 10.37 -2.27 24.01
CA TYR A 77 9.88 -1.09 23.32
C TYR A 77 8.59 -0.59 23.94
N ARG A 78 8.37 0.72 23.87
CA ARG A 78 7.07 1.35 24.14
C ARG A 78 6.55 1.99 22.86
N LEU A 79 5.34 1.60 22.46
CA LEU A 79 4.55 2.34 21.48
C LEU A 79 3.56 3.21 22.22
N SER A 80 3.54 4.51 21.92
CA SER A 80 2.62 5.45 22.56
C SER A 80 2.16 6.52 21.59
N GLY A 81 1.06 7.19 21.90
CA GLY A 81 0.59 8.33 21.12
C GLY A 81 -0.92 8.48 21.10
N LYS A 82 -1.48 8.88 19.96
CA LYS A 82 -2.93 9.10 19.73
C LYS A 82 -3.42 8.26 18.56
N ARG A 83 -4.52 7.53 18.75
CA ARG A 83 -5.15 6.68 17.73
C ARG A 83 -5.64 7.46 16.49
N GLY A 84 -6.02 8.73 16.65
CA GLY A 84 -6.60 9.54 15.58
C GLY A 84 -7.98 9.06 15.14
N GLY A 85 -8.50 9.66 14.07
CA GLY A 85 -9.84 9.41 13.52
C GLY A 85 -9.89 8.56 12.24
N GLY A 86 -8.74 8.01 11.80
CA GLY A 86 -8.69 7.12 10.63
C GLY A 86 -9.36 5.77 10.87
N VAL A 87 -9.65 5.04 9.79
CA VAL A 87 -10.36 3.75 9.78
C VAL A 87 -9.68 2.71 10.67
N PHE A 88 -8.35 2.64 10.60
CA PHE A 88 -7.54 1.79 11.48
C PHE A 88 -6.10 2.29 11.58
N VAL A 89 -5.41 1.83 12.63
CA VAL A 89 -3.95 1.89 12.75
C VAL A 89 -3.48 0.49 13.12
N LEU A 90 -2.74 -0.14 12.21
CA LEU A 90 -2.27 -1.51 12.36
C LEU A 90 -0.76 -1.53 12.36
N PHE A 91 -0.17 -2.26 13.30
CA PHE A 91 1.25 -2.56 13.33
C PHE A 91 1.48 -4.04 13.00
N ASP A 92 2.50 -4.28 12.20
CA ASP A 92 2.93 -5.60 11.78
C ASP A 92 4.39 -5.75 12.22
N ILE A 93 4.66 -6.71 13.11
CA ILE A 93 5.99 -7.01 13.64
C ILE A 93 6.55 -8.14 12.79
N ASN A 94 7.70 -7.93 12.16
CA ASN A 94 8.23 -8.83 11.15
C ASN A 94 9.61 -9.36 11.52
N ALA A 95 9.86 -10.64 11.20
CA ALA A 95 11.17 -11.29 11.24
C ALA A 95 11.92 -11.13 9.90
N GLY A 96 11.74 -9.97 9.27
CA GLY A 96 12.34 -9.59 8.00
C GLY A 96 11.74 -8.28 7.47
N SER A 97 12.38 -7.68 6.48
CA SER A 97 11.91 -6.44 5.83
C SER A 97 12.54 -6.30 4.44
N ILE A 98 12.08 -5.29 3.69
CA ILE A 98 12.68 -4.87 2.43
C ILE A 98 13.74 -3.78 2.63
N GLY A 99 14.18 -3.48 3.86
CA GLY A 99 15.25 -2.51 4.11
C GLY A 99 16.59 -2.95 3.50
N VAL A 100 17.51 -2.00 3.29
CA VAL A 100 18.83 -2.26 2.67
C VAL A 100 19.60 -3.39 3.35
N LEU A 101 19.59 -3.40 4.68
CA LEU A 101 20.31 -4.39 5.48
C LEU A 101 19.50 -5.66 5.77
N ASP A 102 18.23 -5.67 5.40
CA ASP A 102 17.31 -6.74 5.78
C ASP A 102 17.22 -7.83 4.72
N THR A 103 16.66 -8.96 5.15
CA THR A 103 16.16 -10.02 4.29
C THR A 103 14.64 -10.12 4.47
N PHE A 104 13.94 -10.58 3.43
CA PHE A 104 12.53 -10.86 3.55
C PHE A 104 12.27 -11.92 4.62
N GLY A 105 11.16 -11.77 5.33
CA GLY A 105 10.76 -12.68 6.39
C GLY A 105 9.27 -12.51 6.71
N PRO A 106 8.72 -13.42 7.53
CA PRO A 106 7.30 -13.44 7.84
C PRO A 106 6.93 -12.39 8.89
N SER A 107 5.64 -12.08 8.95
CA SER A 107 5.01 -11.48 10.13
C SER A 107 5.10 -12.45 11.31
N VAL A 108 5.44 -11.93 12.49
CA VAL A 108 5.60 -12.65 13.75
C VAL A 108 4.83 -12.02 14.91
N GLY A 109 4.15 -10.90 14.66
CA GLY A 109 3.28 -10.24 15.61
C GLY A 109 2.43 -9.18 14.93
N PHE A 110 1.28 -8.86 15.52
CA PHE A 110 0.34 -7.92 14.96
C PHE A 110 -0.34 -7.14 16.08
N ILE A 111 -0.58 -5.85 15.86
CA ILE A 111 -1.26 -4.97 16.81
C ILE A 111 -2.32 -4.18 16.04
N ASP A 112 -3.56 -4.32 16.46
CA ASP A 112 -4.65 -3.42 16.09
C ASP A 112 -4.91 -2.46 17.23
N LEU A 113 -4.75 -1.16 17.01
CA LEU A 113 -4.97 -0.19 18.08
C LEU A 113 -6.44 -0.14 18.55
N ASP A 114 -7.39 -0.60 17.74
CA ASP A 114 -8.80 -0.66 18.16
C ASP A 114 -9.07 -1.84 19.13
N GLU A 115 -8.14 -2.78 19.26
CA GLU A 115 -8.16 -3.86 20.26
C GLU A 115 -7.41 -3.49 21.56
N CYS A 116 -6.78 -2.31 21.58
CA CYS A 116 -6.00 -1.82 22.72
C CYS A 116 -6.83 -0.91 23.64
N THR A 117 -6.34 -0.68 24.84
CA THR A 117 -6.92 0.24 25.80
C THR A 117 -6.65 1.69 25.38
N LEU A 118 -7.71 2.40 24.96
CA LEU A 118 -7.62 3.81 24.61
C LEU A 118 -8.09 4.71 25.75
N GLY A 119 -7.30 5.75 26.05
CA GLY A 119 -7.68 6.80 26.98
C GLY A 119 -8.79 7.71 26.43
N PRO A 120 -9.39 8.58 27.27
CA PRO A 120 -10.51 9.44 26.88
C PRO A 120 -10.22 10.38 25.70
N ASP A 121 -8.95 10.70 25.46
CA ASP A 121 -8.49 11.56 24.37
C ASP A 121 -7.85 10.75 23.21
N GLY A 122 -8.12 9.44 23.16
CA GLY A 122 -7.57 8.52 22.18
C GLY A 122 -6.10 8.15 22.41
N SER A 123 -5.54 8.41 23.61
CA SER A 123 -4.18 7.98 23.94
C SER A 123 -4.04 6.47 24.01
N PHE A 124 -2.91 5.93 23.55
CA PHE A 124 -2.51 4.54 23.78
C PHE A 124 -1.09 4.47 24.36
N ASP A 125 -0.80 3.41 25.12
CA ASP A 125 0.51 3.05 25.65
C ASP A 125 0.63 1.52 25.67
N ILE A 126 1.54 0.97 24.86
CA ILE A 126 1.70 -0.46 24.66
C ILE A 126 3.16 -0.81 24.91
N LEU A 127 3.39 -1.75 25.82
CA LEU A 127 4.71 -2.32 26.05
C LEU A 127 4.94 -3.52 25.12
N ILE A 128 6.09 -3.58 24.47
CA ILE A 128 6.48 -4.69 23.60
C ILE A 128 7.78 -5.28 24.13
N SER A 129 7.79 -6.56 24.50
CA SER A 129 8.98 -7.22 25.06
C SER A 129 8.90 -8.74 24.95
N GLY A 130 10.05 -9.42 25.04
CA GLY A 130 10.09 -10.90 24.98
C GLY A 130 9.29 -11.57 26.09
N GLU A 131 9.33 -11.00 27.30
CA GLU A 131 8.52 -11.43 28.45
C GLU A 131 7.80 -10.24 29.08
N ARG A 132 6.58 -10.47 29.60
CA ARG A 132 5.78 -9.44 30.28
C ARG A 132 6.45 -9.10 31.61
N PRO A 133 6.79 -7.83 31.90
CA PRO A 133 7.37 -7.48 33.19
C PRO A 133 6.43 -7.82 34.35
N GLU A 134 7.02 -8.23 35.46
CA GLU A 134 6.27 -8.52 36.69
C GLU A 134 5.48 -7.29 37.14
N GLY A 135 4.19 -7.48 37.43
CA GLY A 135 3.30 -6.40 37.85
C GLY A 135 2.80 -5.46 36.74
N HIS A 136 3.16 -5.67 35.47
CA HIS A 136 2.64 -4.83 34.37
C HIS A 136 1.14 -5.07 34.13
N THR A 137 0.32 -4.04 34.31
CA THR A 137 -1.15 -4.10 34.18
C THR A 137 -1.70 -3.48 32.90
N GLY A 138 -0.87 -2.85 32.07
CA GLY A 138 -1.30 -2.22 30.81
C GLY A 138 -1.30 -3.18 29.62
N ASP A 139 -1.57 -2.63 28.44
CA ASP A 139 -1.44 -3.36 27.18
C ASP A 139 0.01 -3.82 27.00
N TRP A 140 0.14 -5.07 26.56
CA TRP A 140 1.44 -5.70 26.35
C TRP A 140 1.38 -6.68 25.19
N VAL A 141 2.40 -6.65 24.36
CA VAL A 141 2.56 -7.54 23.20
C VAL A 141 3.89 -8.27 23.32
N LYS A 142 3.84 -9.60 23.17
CA LYS A 142 5.05 -10.43 23.17
C LYS A 142 5.88 -10.13 21.92
N LEU A 143 7.18 -9.88 22.12
CA LEU A 143 8.14 -9.72 21.03
C LEU A 143 8.76 -11.07 20.66
N ASP A 144 8.59 -11.49 19.41
CA ASP A 144 9.30 -12.66 18.89
C ASP A 144 10.81 -12.33 18.80
N PRO A 145 11.71 -13.21 19.28
CA PRO A 145 13.15 -12.95 19.27
C PRO A 145 13.76 -12.81 17.86
N ARG A 146 13.03 -13.22 16.82
CA ARG A 146 13.44 -13.04 15.41
C ARG A 146 13.02 -11.69 14.84
N ALA A 147 12.21 -10.91 15.55
CA ALA A 147 11.71 -9.63 15.05
C ALA A 147 12.86 -8.66 14.76
N CYS A 148 12.82 -8.02 13.59
CA CYS A 148 13.78 -6.98 13.19
C CYS A 148 13.12 -5.69 12.69
N ASN A 149 11.79 -5.70 12.52
CA ASN A 149 11.05 -4.58 11.97
C ASN A 149 9.64 -4.47 12.56
N ILE A 150 9.16 -3.23 12.75
CA ILE A 150 7.75 -2.92 12.96
C ILE A 150 7.29 -2.00 11.83
N ALA A 151 6.33 -2.46 11.04
CA ALA A 151 5.67 -1.67 10.01
C ALA A 151 4.33 -1.14 10.54
N VAL A 152 3.97 0.10 10.20
CA VAL A 152 2.69 0.69 10.56
C VAL A 152 1.89 1.06 9.31
N ARG A 153 0.58 0.80 9.34
CA ARG A 153 -0.39 1.22 8.32
C ARG A 153 -1.48 2.03 8.99
N ARG A 154 -1.62 3.30 8.58
CA ARG A 154 -2.68 4.20 9.01
C ARG A 154 -3.65 4.40 7.84
N ALA A 155 -4.88 3.90 7.96
CA ALA A 155 -5.86 3.94 6.88
C ALA A 155 -6.85 5.09 7.03
N TYR A 156 -7.07 5.83 5.93
CA TYR A 156 -7.96 6.98 5.89
C TYR A 156 -8.83 6.95 4.64
N TYR A 157 -10.14 7.14 4.79
CA TYR A 157 -11.03 7.27 3.63
C TYR A 157 -11.06 8.72 3.13
N ASN A 158 -11.22 9.67 4.06
CA ASN A 158 -11.32 11.09 3.75
C ASN A 158 -9.99 11.79 3.98
N TRP A 159 -9.15 11.76 2.96
CA TRP A 159 -7.81 12.33 2.98
C TRP A 159 -7.84 13.82 3.37
N GLY A 160 -7.07 14.17 4.40
CA GLY A 160 -6.95 15.54 4.91
C GLY A 160 -8.16 16.04 5.72
N VAL A 161 -9.12 15.19 6.03
CA VAL A 161 -10.27 15.52 6.91
C VAL A 161 -10.17 14.80 8.25
N GLU A 162 -9.86 13.51 8.22
CA GLU A 162 -9.73 12.68 9.43
C GLU A 162 -8.48 13.07 10.24
N GLU A 163 -8.58 13.10 11.58
CA GLU A 163 -7.43 13.39 12.44
C GLU A 163 -6.39 12.27 12.31
N GLU A 164 -5.15 12.63 12.00
CA GLU A 164 -4.09 11.64 11.81
C GLU A 164 -3.55 11.10 13.14
N ALA A 165 -3.24 9.80 13.14
CA ALA A 165 -2.63 9.13 14.27
C ALA A 165 -1.22 9.70 14.58
N LYS A 166 -0.94 9.89 15.87
CA LYS A 166 0.37 10.29 16.40
C LYS A 166 1.00 9.08 17.05
N ILE A 167 2.23 8.74 16.68
CA ILE A 167 2.84 7.47 17.09
C ILE A 167 4.31 7.74 17.40
N ALA A 168 4.74 7.32 18.59
CA ALA A 168 6.13 7.22 18.98
C ALA A 168 6.51 5.76 19.21
N ILE A 169 7.75 5.42 18.90
CA ILE A 169 8.39 4.15 19.27
C ILE A 169 9.67 4.47 20.03
N GLU A 170 9.81 3.89 21.21
CA GLU A 170 10.97 4.09 22.07
C GLU A 170 11.53 2.75 22.49
N ARG A 171 12.85 2.59 22.46
CA ARG A 171 13.52 1.47 23.14
C ARG A 171 13.79 1.87 24.59
N VAL A 172 13.21 1.16 25.56
CA VAL A 172 13.14 1.58 26.96
C VAL A 172 14.00 0.76 27.93
N ASP A 173 14.63 -0.33 27.47
CA ASP A 173 15.58 -1.14 28.27
C ASP A 173 17.01 -0.56 28.32
N ARG A 174 17.25 0.59 27.71
CA ARG A 174 18.56 1.23 27.66
C ARG A 174 18.46 2.76 27.52
N PRO A 175 19.50 3.52 27.90
CA PRO A 175 19.52 4.97 27.75
C PRO A 175 19.43 5.41 26.28
N ILE A 176 18.73 6.52 26.04
CA ILE A 176 18.67 7.19 24.73
C ILE A 176 19.91 8.08 24.56
N GLY A 177 20.54 8.05 23.39
CA GLY A 177 21.62 8.99 23.07
C GLY A 177 22.11 8.90 21.63
N PRO A 178 22.80 9.94 21.12
CA PRO A 178 23.34 9.91 19.76
C PRO A 178 24.42 8.84 19.62
N VAL A 179 24.29 7.99 18.60
CA VAL A 179 25.32 7.03 18.22
C VAL A 179 26.12 7.59 17.04
N ARG A 180 27.45 7.63 17.19
CA ARG A 180 28.33 7.94 16.06
C ARG A 180 28.73 6.66 15.37
N LEU A 181 28.35 6.52 14.10
CA LEU A 181 28.82 5.42 13.26
C LEU A 181 30.32 5.60 12.97
N ASP A 182 31.04 4.48 12.99
CA ASP A 182 32.43 4.45 12.52
C ASP A 182 32.50 4.35 10.98
N ALA A 183 33.71 4.55 10.44
CA ALA A 183 33.93 4.53 9.00
C ALA A 183 33.63 3.16 8.37
N ALA A 184 33.85 2.05 9.10
CA ALA A 184 33.64 0.71 8.58
C ALA A 184 32.14 0.39 8.44
N GLU A 185 31.33 0.81 9.41
CA GLU A 185 29.89 0.62 9.39
C GLU A 185 29.21 1.48 8.32
N ILE A 186 29.67 2.72 8.13
CA ILE A 186 29.23 3.57 7.02
C ILE A 186 29.54 2.90 5.68
N ALA A 187 30.78 2.41 5.49
CA ALA A 187 31.18 1.75 4.24
C ALA A 187 30.38 0.47 3.97
N ARG A 188 30.11 -0.33 5.01
CA ARG A 188 29.30 -1.55 4.93
C ARG A 188 27.88 -1.25 4.46
N ARG A 189 27.22 -0.25 5.07
CA ARG A 189 25.86 0.18 4.72
C ARG A 189 25.74 0.71 3.30
N LEU A 190 26.68 1.54 2.87
CA LEU A 190 26.72 2.06 1.49
C LEU A 190 26.97 0.96 0.45
N THR A 191 27.81 -0.03 0.80
CA THR A 191 28.03 -1.19 -0.05
C THR A 191 26.76 -2.04 -0.17
N ALA A 192 26.02 -2.24 0.92
CA ALA A 192 24.73 -2.94 0.89
C ALA A 192 23.69 -2.20 0.01
N LEU A 193 23.65 -0.86 0.08
CA LEU A 193 22.76 -0.05 -0.77
C LEU A 193 23.01 -0.28 -2.28
N SER A 194 24.24 -0.56 -2.68
CA SER A 194 24.56 -0.79 -4.10
C SER A 194 23.87 -2.02 -4.70
N GLY A 195 23.66 -3.08 -3.91
CA GLY A 195 22.91 -4.28 -4.31
C GLY A 195 21.40 -4.18 -4.07
N PHE A 196 20.97 -3.15 -3.34
CA PHE A 196 19.58 -2.98 -2.94
C PHE A 196 18.64 -2.75 -4.13
N VAL A 197 19.06 -1.91 -5.08
CA VAL A 197 18.22 -1.51 -6.23
C VAL A 197 17.81 -2.73 -7.03
N GLU A 198 18.76 -3.59 -7.41
CA GLU A 198 18.49 -4.81 -8.17
C GLU A 198 17.53 -5.73 -7.41
N ARG A 199 17.76 -5.95 -6.11
CA ARG A 199 16.90 -6.76 -5.24
C ARG A 199 15.47 -6.22 -5.17
N TYR A 200 15.32 -4.91 -4.93
CA TYR A 200 14.01 -4.26 -4.80
C TYR A 200 13.23 -4.31 -6.11
N VAL A 201 13.88 -3.98 -7.23
CA VAL A 201 13.22 -3.93 -8.54
C VAL A 201 12.85 -5.33 -9.03
N THR A 202 13.72 -6.33 -8.80
CA THR A 202 13.40 -7.74 -9.05
C THR A 202 12.15 -8.17 -8.27
N PHE A 203 12.07 -7.79 -6.99
CA PHE A 203 10.90 -8.06 -6.17
C PHE A 203 9.64 -7.38 -6.72
N ALA A 204 9.70 -6.09 -7.03
CA ALA A 204 8.55 -5.33 -7.52
C ALA A 204 8.03 -5.84 -8.88
N MET A 205 8.91 -5.94 -9.88
CA MET A 205 8.54 -6.39 -11.23
C MET A 205 8.18 -7.87 -11.26
N GLY A 206 8.71 -8.67 -10.32
CA GLY A 206 8.42 -10.09 -10.19
C GLY A 206 6.93 -10.40 -9.99
N TYR A 207 6.16 -9.49 -9.38
CA TYR A 207 4.70 -9.67 -9.24
C TYR A 207 3.98 -9.63 -10.58
N GLY A 208 4.23 -8.59 -11.38
CA GLY A 208 3.65 -8.48 -12.72
C GLY A 208 4.08 -9.63 -13.63
N ALA A 209 5.35 -10.03 -13.58
CA ALA A 209 5.85 -11.17 -14.34
C ALA A 209 5.16 -12.48 -13.94
N ARG A 210 4.93 -12.70 -12.63
CA ARG A 210 4.20 -13.88 -12.13
C ARG A 210 2.74 -13.89 -12.59
N GLN A 211 2.02 -12.78 -12.47
CA GLN A 211 0.63 -12.68 -12.92
C GLN A 211 0.50 -12.96 -14.42
N ARG A 212 1.44 -12.46 -15.24
CA ARG A 212 1.48 -12.80 -16.68
C ARG A 212 1.71 -14.28 -16.92
N ALA A 213 2.67 -14.89 -16.23
CA ALA A 213 2.97 -16.31 -16.36
C ALA A 213 1.81 -17.22 -15.92
N GLN A 214 1.01 -16.78 -14.95
CA GLN A 214 -0.21 -17.47 -14.49
C GLN A 214 -1.41 -17.26 -15.43
N GLY A 215 -1.32 -16.32 -16.38
CA GLY A 215 -2.41 -16.01 -17.31
C GLY A 215 -3.60 -15.29 -16.67
N VAL A 216 -3.37 -14.51 -15.59
CA VAL A 216 -4.43 -13.80 -14.85
C VAL A 216 -4.82 -12.48 -15.54
N VAL A 217 -5.09 -12.55 -16.86
CA VAL A 217 -5.42 -11.39 -17.71
C VAL A 217 -6.93 -11.29 -17.88
N ASN A 218 -7.49 -10.10 -17.65
CA ASN A 218 -8.92 -9.81 -17.65
C ASN A 218 -9.74 -10.77 -16.77
N ARG A 219 -9.10 -11.26 -15.70
CA ARG A 219 -9.64 -12.14 -14.68
C ARG A 219 -9.02 -11.75 -13.35
N LEU A 220 -9.77 -11.91 -12.26
CA LEU A 220 -9.24 -11.71 -10.90
C LEU A 220 -9.13 -13.06 -10.19
N GLU A 221 -8.06 -13.21 -9.44
CA GLU A 221 -7.86 -14.31 -8.50
C GLU A 221 -8.03 -13.81 -7.08
N HIS A 222 -8.63 -14.66 -6.25
CA HIS A 222 -8.68 -14.44 -4.81
C HIS A 222 -7.32 -14.82 -4.21
N ASP A 223 -6.73 -13.93 -3.42
CA ASP A 223 -5.51 -14.19 -2.68
C ASP A 223 -5.65 -13.72 -1.24
N ASP A 224 -5.02 -14.45 -0.31
CA ASP A 224 -4.83 -14.05 1.07
C ASP A 224 -3.35 -13.71 1.26
N TRP A 225 -3.05 -12.41 1.27
CA TRP A 225 -1.69 -11.89 1.41
C TRP A 225 -1.17 -11.91 2.86
N ALA A 226 -1.93 -12.49 3.81
CA ALA A 226 -1.51 -12.62 5.19
C ALA A 226 -0.09 -13.21 5.30
N GLY A 227 0.77 -12.54 6.08
CA GLY A 227 2.16 -12.94 6.30
C GLY A 227 3.12 -12.70 5.11
N ARG A 228 2.63 -12.17 3.98
CA ARG A 228 3.42 -11.81 2.78
C ARG A 228 3.34 -10.31 2.46
N GLY A 229 3.05 -9.47 3.47
CA GLY A 229 2.93 -8.01 3.35
C GLY A 229 1.50 -7.47 3.21
N GLY A 230 0.48 -8.35 3.15
CA GLY A 230 -0.94 -7.97 3.28
C GLY A 230 -1.46 -8.07 4.71
N LEU A 231 -2.63 -7.50 4.97
CA LEU A 231 -3.30 -7.61 6.26
C LEU A 231 -3.97 -8.99 6.41
N SER A 232 -3.93 -9.55 7.61
CA SER A 232 -4.71 -10.75 7.94
C SER A 232 -6.21 -10.47 7.84
N GLY A 233 -7.00 -11.47 7.41
CA GLY A 233 -8.45 -11.34 7.31
C GLY A 233 -8.92 -10.43 6.17
N GLN A 234 -8.10 -10.29 5.12
CA GLN A 234 -8.40 -9.45 3.98
C GLN A 234 -8.56 -10.29 2.70
N HIS A 235 -9.69 -10.15 2.03
CA HIS A 235 -9.88 -10.73 0.71
C HIS A 235 -9.27 -9.80 -0.33
N TYR A 236 -8.27 -10.29 -1.05
CA TYR A 236 -7.72 -9.60 -2.21
C TYR A 236 -8.27 -10.23 -3.48
N TYR A 237 -8.73 -9.39 -4.41
CA TYR A 237 -8.96 -9.79 -5.79
C TYR A 237 -7.99 -9.04 -6.68
N GLN A 238 -7.13 -9.79 -7.36
CA GLN A 238 -6.03 -9.23 -8.15
C GLN A 238 -5.92 -9.88 -9.51
N GLY A 239 -5.51 -9.10 -10.49
CA GLY A 239 -5.25 -9.58 -11.85
C GLY A 239 -4.77 -8.46 -12.74
N ILE A 240 -4.54 -8.79 -14.01
CA ILE A 240 -4.12 -7.84 -15.03
C ILE A 240 -5.37 -7.35 -15.76
N PHE A 241 -5.56 -6.04 -15.87
CA PHE A 241 -6.46 -5.50 -16.89
C PHE A 241 -5.67 -5.35 -18.20
N ALA A 242 -6.31 -5.67 -19.32
CA ALA A 242 -5.78 -5.49 -20.66
C ALA A 242 -6.92 -5.08 -21.59
N LEU A 243 -6.81 -3.88 -22.16
CA LEU A 243 -7.77 -3.26 -23.05
C LEU A 243 -7.13 -3.05 -24.42
N GLU A 244 -7.93 -3.08 -25.47
CA GLU A 244 -7.57 -2.52 -26.77
C GLU A 244 -7.95 -1.03 -26.85
N PRO A 245 -7.35 -0.25 -27.77
CA PRO A 245 -7.79 1.11 -28.02
C PRO A 245 -9.30 1.18 -28.30
N GLY A 246 -10.01 2.05 -27.59
CA GLY A 246 -11.47 2.19 -27.72
C GLY A 246 -12.30 1.23 -26.87
N GLN A 247 -11.67 0.38 -26.05
CA GLN A 247 -12.37 -0.47 -25.08
C GLN A 247 -12.41 0.14 -23.67
N ALA A 248 -13.38 -0.32 -22.89
CA ALA A 248 -13.48 -0.10 -21.45
C ALA A 248 -13.76 -1.44 -20.75
N MET A 249 -13.34 -1.56 -19.50
CA MET A 249 -13.69 -2.68 -18.63
C MET A 249 -14.66 -2.22 -17.54
N ILE A 250 -15.74 -2.95 -17.36
CA ILE A 250 -16.66 -2.80 -16.25
C ILE A 250 -16.35 -3.91 -15.24
N LEU A 251 -16.03 -3.50 -14.00
CA LEU A 251 -16.01 -4.37 -12.84
C LEU A 251 -17.34 -4.24 -12.10
N GLU A 252 -17.97 -5.35 -11.74
CA GLU A 252 -19.21 -5.40 -10.97
C GLU A 252 -19.06 -6.37 -9.79
N THR A 253 -19.48 -5.96 -8.60
CA THR A 253 -19.46 -6.79 -7.41
C THR A 253 -20.47 -6.29 -6.38
N GLU A 254 -20.97 -7.22 -5.57
CA GLU A 254 -21.67 -6.87 -4.34
C GLU A 254 -20.68 -6.24 -3.36
N VAL A 255 -21.20 -5.41 -2.45
CA VAL A 255 -20.44 -4.91 -1.30
C VAL A 255 -20.77 -5.80 -0.10
N PRO A 256 -19.78 -6.27 0.68
CA PRO A 256 -20.05 -7.07 1.86
C PRO A 256 -20.98 -6.37 2.86
N ASP A 257 -21.88 -7.12 3.52
CA ASP A 257 -22.83 -6.60 4.51
C ASP A 257 -22.15 -5.78 5.62
N THR A 258 -21.00 -6.31 6.07
CA THR A 258 -20.07 -5.60 6.96
C THR A 258 -18.67 -5.68 6.39
N VAL A 259 -17.95 -4.56 6.46
CA VAL A 259 -16.55 -4.43 6.06
C VAL A 259 -15.93 -3.24 6.78
N ARG A 260 -14.75 -3.41 7.37
CA ARG A 260 -14.06 -2.30 8.05
C ARG A 260 -13.42 -1.35 7.05
N TYR A 261 -12.73 -1.90 6.04
CA TYR A 261 -12.07 -1.11 5.01
C TYR A 261 -12.13 -1.79 3.63
N TRP A 262 -12.42 -1.03 2.59
CA TRP A 262 -12.29 -1.51 1.21
C TRP A 262 -11.93 -0.42 0.20
N ASN A 263 -11.25 -0.86 -0.85
CA ASN A 263 -10.97 -0.03 -2.02
C ASN A 263 -10.75 -0.87 -3.28
N ILE A 264 -10.76 -0.17 -4.41
CA ILE A 264 -10.23 -0.63 -5.69
C ILE A 264 -9.12 0.31 -6.12
N GLN A 265 -8.05 -0.22 -6.71
CA GLN A 265 -6.98 0.58 -7.31
C GLN A 265 -6.42 -0.07 -8.57
N LEU A 266 -5.80 0.78 -9.39
CA LEU A 266 -5.00 0.37 -10.54
C LEU A 266 -3.51 0.60 -10.27
N ASN A 267 -2.70 -0.31 -10.79
CA ASN A 267 -1.26 -0.20 -10.87
C ASN A 267 -0.81 -0.32 -12.34
N ASP A 268 0.34 0.26 -12.64
CA ASP A 268 0.98 0.21 -13.95
C ASP A 268 1.52 -1.22 -14.26
N PRO A 269 2.04 -1.48 -15.47
CA PRO A 269 2.64 -2.77 -15.83
C PRO A 269 3.81 -3.23 -14.94
N LEU A 270 4.45 -2.29 -14.24
CA LEU A 270 5.57 -2.53 -13.32
C LEU A 270 5.12 -2.72 -11.87
N TRP A 271 3.80 -2.78 -11.63
CA TRP A 271 3.21 -2.92 -10.31
C TRP A 271 3.40 -1.70 -9.40
N ASN A 272 3.65 -0.51 -9.97
CA ASN A 272 3.55 0.74 -9.22
C ASN A 272 2.11 1.24 -9.25
N SER A 273 1.59 1.73 -8.13
CA SER A 273 0.23 2.26 -8.11
C SER A 273 0.14 3.49 -8.98
N ILE A 274 -0.81 3.51 -9.92
CA ILE A 274 -0.97 4.64 -10.84
C ILE A 274 -1.24 5.88 -10.03
N GLU A 275 -0.59 6.99 -10.41
CA GLU A 275 -0.57 8.25 -9.68
C GLU A 275 -1.97 8.67 -9.22
N TRP A 276 -2.25 8.47 -7.93
CA TRP A 276 -3.62 8.54 -7.42
C TRP A 276 -4.02 9.91 -6.93
N PHE A 277 -3.15 10.93 -6.95
CA PHE A 277 -3.46 12.22 -6.35
C PHE A 277 -3.88 13.28 -7.37
N ASN A 278 -3.41 13.20 -8.62
CA ASN A 278 -3.99 14.00 -9.73
C ASN A 278 -4.91 13.19 -10.64
N ARG A 279 -5.07 11.88 -10.40
CA ARG A 279 -5.98 11.01 -11.14
C ARG A 279 -6.92 10.26 -10.21
N GLN A 280 -8.04 9.83 -10.76
CA GLN A 280 -8.94 8.89 -10.11
C GLN A 280 -8.53 7.46 -10.49
N SER A 281 -7.32 7.03 -10.12
CA SER A 281 -6.83 5.66 -10.37
C SER A 281 -7.19 4.68 -9.24
N SER A 282 -7.84 5.18 -8.18
CA SER A 282 -8.37 4.37 -7.09
C SER A 282 -9.62 5.01 -6.49
N LEU A 283 -10.47 4.17 -5.91
CA LEU A 283 -11.69 4.56 -5.20
C LEU A 283 -11.84 3.73 -3.93
N ASN A 284 -12.29 4.38 -2.86
CA ASN A 284 -12.57 3.75 -1.58
C ASN A 284 -14.04 3.95 -1.18
N ALA A 285 -14.48 3.34 -0.07
CA ALA A 285 -15.88 3.37 0.34
C ALA A 285 -16.51 4.78 0.47
N ALA A 286 -15.73 5.82 0.81
CA ALA A 286 -16.22 7.18 0.94
C ALA A 286 -16.28 7.94 -0.40
N GLN A 287 -15.74 7.37 -1.47
CA GLN A 287 -15.59 8.00 -2.78
C GLN A 287 -16.48 7.37 -3.86
N VAL A 288 -16.94 6.14 -3.64
CA VAL A 288 -17.78 5.42 -4.60
C VAL A 288 -19.24 5.90 -4.55
N THR A 289 -19.93 5.77 -5.67
CA THR A 289 -21.39 5.81 -5.75
C THR A 289 -21.89 4.42 -6.03
N LEU A 290 -22.68 3.82 -5.13
CA LEU A 290 -23.36 2.56 -5.42
C LEU A 290 -24.55 2.83 -6.33
N ASP A 291 -24.84 1.88 -7.22
CA ASP A 291 -26.04 1.93 -8.05
C ASP A 291 -27.29 1.62 -7.20
N SER A 292 -28.50 1.88 -7.73
CA SER A 292 -29.75 1.67 -6.98
C SER A 292 -30.05 0.21 -6.62
N ASP A 293 -29.40 -0.75 -7.29
CA ASP A 293 -29.45 -2.17 -6.95
C ASP A 293 -28.47 -2.57 -5.84
N GLY A 294 -27.75 -1.60 -5.27
CA GLY A 294 -26.77 -1.81 -4.20
C GLY A 294 -25.42 -2.38 -4.67
N GLN A 295 -25.27 -2.63 -5.97
CA GLN A 295 -24.02 -3.14 -6.54
C GLN A 295 -22.97 -2.03 -6.65
N PHE A 296 -21.71 -2.42 -6.49
CA PHE A 296 -20.58 -1.59 -6.85
C PHE A 296 -20.17 -1.88 -8.30
N ARG A 297 -20.24 -0.85 -9.15
CA ARG A 297 -19.72 -0.90 -10.53
C ARG A 297 -18.63 0.13 -10.73
N ALA A 298 -17.48 -0.29 -11.25
CA ALA A 298 -16.39 0.61 -11.64
C ALA A 298 -16.07 0.45 -13.13
N VAL A 299 -15.69 1.54 -13.78
CA VAL A 299 -15.32 1.56 -15.20
C VAL A 299 -13.85 1.93 -15.35
N ILE A 300 -13.04 1.01 -15.87
CA ILE A 300 -11.66 1.30 -16.29
C ILE A 300 -11.68 1.68 -17.77
N ALA A 301 -11.29 2.90 -18.08
CA ALA A 301 -11.24 3.44 -19.44
C ALA A 301 -10.18 4.54 -19.55
N LEU A 302 -9.53 4.67 -20.71
CA LEU A 302 -8.51 5.70 -20.94
C LEU A 302 -9.09 7.12 -20.84
N GLU A 303 -10.28 7.33 -21.42
CA GLU A 303 -10.99 8.60 -21.39
C GLU A 303 -12.14 8.53 -20.36
N ASP A 304 -12.44 9.66 -19.72
CA ASP A 304 -13.53 9.75 -18.73
C ASP A 304 -14.89 9.53 -19.41
N PRO A 305 -15.62 8.43 -19.12
CA PRO A 305 -16.93 8.16 -19.72
C PRO A 305 -18.06 8.96 -19.06
N GLY A 306 -17.75 9.86 -18.11
CA GLY A 306 -18.73 10.70 -17.43
C GLY A 306 -19.56 9.96 -16.39
N VAL A 307 -18.98 8.94 -15.75
CA VAL A 307 -19.62 8.14 -14.66
C VAL A 307 -18.88 8.36 -13.33
N PRO A 308 -19.54 8.22 -12.16
CA PRO A 308 -18.89 8.48 -10.87
C PRO A 308 -17.66 7.61 -10.63
N ASN A 309 -17.82 6.29 -10.78
CA ASN A 309 -16.82 5.28 -10.44
C ASN A 309 -15.87 4.96 -11.61
N TRP A 310 -15.41 5.99 -12.31
CA TRP A 310 -14.37 5.82 -13.34
C TRP A 310 -13.00 5.58 -12.69
N LEU A 311 -12.18 4.73 -13.29
CA LEU A 311 -10.79 4.53 -12.92
C LEU A 311 -9.90 4.84 -14.13
N ASP A 312 -9.06 5.86 -13.98
CA ASP A 312 -8.08 6.30 -14.98
C ASP A 312 -6.84 5.38 -14.91
N PRO A 313 -6.54 4.59 -15.97
CA PRO A 313 -5.38 3.71 -15.98
C PRO A 313 -4.08 4.45 -16.30
N GLY A 314 -4.06 5.78 -16.32
CA GLY A 314 -2.84 6.58 -16.44
C GLY A 314 -2.24 6.58 -17.84
N GLY A 315 -3.04 6.29 -18.87
CA GLY A 315 -2.57 6.12 -20.24
C GLY A 315 -2.16 4.68 -20.59
N HIS A 316 -2.19 3.76 -19.64
CA HIS A 316 -1.85 2.36 -19.89
C HIS A 316 -3.07 1.56 -20.34
N LEU A 317 -2.94 0.81 -21.43
CA LEU A 317 -3.93 -0.18 -21.87
C LEU A 317 -3.83 -1.49 -21.07
N THR A 318 -2.72 -1.70 -20.37
CA THR A 318 -2.55 -2.84 -19.48
C THR A 318 -1.90 -2.43 -18.16
N GLY A 319 -2.25 -3.14 -17.09
CA GLY A 319 -1.72 -2.91 -15.75
C GLY A 319 -2.35 -3.91 -14.79
N SER A 320 -2.12 -3.78 -13.49
CA SER A 320 -2.81 -4.62 -12.51
C SER A 320 -3.96 -3.89 -11.82
N LEU A 321 -5.01 -4.64 -11.52
CA LEU A 321 -6.16 -4.21 -10.74
C LEU A 321 -6.09 -4.90 -9.38
N MET A 322 -6.41 -4.17 -8.32
CA MET A 322 -6.52 -4.73 -6.98
C MET A 322 -7.76 -4.21 -6.27
N LEU A 323 -8.63 -5.12 -5.85
CA LEU A 323 -9.77 -4.88 -4.98
C LEU A 323 -9.50 -5.55 -3.63
N ARG A 324 -9.86 -4.85 -2.54
CA ARG A 324 -9.59 -5.27 -1.16
C ARG A 324 -10.84 -5.22 -0.32
N TRP A 325 -11.19 -6.31 0.36
CA TRP A 325 -12.20 -6.34 1.41
C TRP A 325 -11.54 -6.72 2.74
N THR A 326 -11.42 -5.77 3.67
CA THR A 326 -10.64 -5.95 4.92
C THR A 326 -11.57 -6.16 6.10
N GLN A 327 -11.40 -7.28 6.80
CA GLN A 327 -12.27 -7.68 7.91
C GLN A 327 -13.74 -7.60 7.48
N ALA A 328 -14.04 -8.23 6.34
CA ALA A 328 -15.38 -8.27 5.77
C ALA A 328 -16.11 -9.55 6.17
N SER A 329 -17.44 -9.48 6.26
CA SER A 329 -18.32 -10.64 6.47
C SER A 329 -18.13 -11.74 5.43
N HIS A 330 -17.82 -11.37 4.19
CA HIS A 330 -17.51 -12.26 3.08
C HIS A 330 -16.69 -11.53 2.00
N GLY A 331 -16.14 -12.28 1.06
CA GLY A 331 -15.44 -11.76 -0.13
C GLY A 331 -16.26 -12.01 -1.40
N PRO A 332 -17.13 -11.07 -1.82
CA PRO A 332 -17.86 -11.22 -3.08
C PRO A 332 -16.87 -11.14 -4.25
N VAL A 333 -17.00 -12.10 -5.17
CA VAL A 333 -16.11 -12.23 -6.34
C VAL A 333 -16.52 -11.22 -7.41
N PRO A 334 -15.64 -10.32 -7.84
CA PRO A 334 -15.97 -9.36 -8.89
C PRO A 334 -16.07 -10.02 -10.26
N ARG A 335 -17.02 -9.57 -11.06
CA ARG A 335 -17.16 -9.92 -12.48
C ARG A 335 -16.56 -8.81 -13.33
N LEU A 336 -15.86 -9.19 -14.39
CA LEU A 336 -15.28 -8.27 -15.36
C LEU A 336 -15.98 -8.44 -16.72
N ARG A 337 -16.27 -7.34 -17.39
CA ARG A 337 -16.78 -7.32 -18.76
C ARG A 337 -16.10 -6.23 -19.57
N ILE A 338 -15.61 -6.58 -20.75
CA ILE A 338 -15.09 -5.61 -21.72
C ILE A 338 -16.24 -5.17 -22.62
N VAL A 339 -16.29 -3.86 -22.87
CA VAL A 339 -17.29 -3.20 -23.72
C VAL A 339 -16.62 -2.14 -24.57
N ASP A 340 -17.31 -1.63 -25.59
CA ASP A 340 -16.86 -0.46 -26.31
C ASP A 340 -16.91 0.78 -25.39
N ALA A 341 -15.86 1.59 -25.38
CA ALA A 341 -15.78 2.77 -24.52
C ALA A 341 -16.93 3.77 -24.82
N GLY A 342 -17.36 3.85 -26.08
CA GLY A 342 -18.48 4.68 -26.52
C GLY A 342 -19.86 4.22 -26.05
N SER A 343 -20.02 2.95 -25.63
CA SER A 343 -21.29 2.37 -25.20
C SER A 343 -21.36 2.09 -23.69
N VAL A 344 -20.37 2.51 -22.90
CA VAL A 344 -20.30 2.24 -21.44
C VAL A 344 -21.62 2.50 -20.72
N ARG A 345 -22.33 3.60 -21.04
CA ARG A 345 -23.59 3.95 -20.39
C ARG A 345 -24.72 2.95 -20.64
N GLU A 346 -24.75 2.29 -21.80
CA GLU A 346 -25.75 1.26 -22.14
C GLU A 346 -25.57 -0.01 -21.29
N HIS A 347 -24.40 -0.16 -20.67
CA HIS A 347 -24.01 -1.30 -19.87
C HIS A 347 -24.13 -1.07 -18.36
N LEU A 348 -24.57 0.12 -17.94
CA LEU A 348 -24.78 0.53 -16.55
C LEU A 348 -26.27 0.79 -16.28
N PRO A 349 -26.71 0.80 -15.01
CA PRO A 349 -28.07 1.19 -14.66
C PRO A 349 -28.47 2.55 -15.23
N ALA A 350 -29.75 2.68 -15.62
CA ALA A 350 -30.25 3.90 -16.27
C ALA A 350 -30.15 5.15 -15.38
N ASP A 351 -30.11 4.95 -14.06
CA ASP A 351 -29.97 5.97 -13.03
C ASP A 351 -28.52 6.24 -12.61
N THR A 352 -27.52 5.59 -13.22
CA THR A 352 -26.11 5.92 -12.99
C THR A 352 -25.88 7.41 -13.29
N PRO A 353 -25.40 8.22 -12.31
CA PRO A 353 -25.26 9.66 -12.47
C PRO A 353 -24.34 10.06 -13.62
N VAL A 354 -24.61 11.23 -14.20
CA VAL A 354 -23.68 11.87 -15.15
C VAL A 354 -22.71 12.74 -14.36
N VAL A 355 -21.41 12.55 -14.60
CA VAL A 355 -20.35 13.43 -14.11
C VAL A 355 -19.86 14.29 -15.27
N THR A 356 -20.06 15.60 -15.14
CA THR A 356 -19.53 16.58 -16.10
C THR A 356 -18.01 16.75 -15.96
N PRO A 357 -17.32 17.21 -17.01
CA PRO A 357 -15.89 17.52 -16.90
C PRO A 357 -15.55 18.49 -15.76
N GLN A 358 -16.41 19.47 -15.48
CA GLN A 358 -16.24 20.43 -14.39
C GLN A 358 -16.32 19.71 -13.03
N GLN A 359 -17.33 18.86 -12.81
CA GLN A 359 -17.45 18.05 -11.59
C GLN A 359 -16.25 17.10 -11.43
N ARG A 360 -15.76 16.48 -12.51
CA ARG A 360 -14.55 15.65 -12.46
C ARG A 360 -13.35 16.47 -11.97
N GLN A 361 -13.16 17.67 -12.50
CA GLN A 361 -12.07 18.55 -12.06
C GLN A 361 -12.19 18.94 -10.59
N GLU A 362 -13.40 19.12 -10.06
CA GLU A 362 -13.63 19.36 -8.63
C GLU A 362 -13.24 18.14 -7.77
N VAL A 363 -13.61 16.93 -8.20
CA VAL A 363 -13.21 15.67 -7.55
C VAL A 363 -11.68 15.56 -7.52
N LEU A 364 -11.01 15.75 -8.67
CA LEU A 364 -9.55 15.67 -8.76
C LEU A 364 -8.85 16.74 -7.90
N ARG A 365 -9.36 17.98 -7.86
CA ARG A 365 -8.82 19.02 -6.98
C ARG A 365 -9.01 18.72 -5.50
N LYS A 366 -10.16 18.16 -5.10
CA LYS A 366 -10.41 17.72 -3.72
C LYS A 366 -9.39 16.65 -3.34
N ARG A 367 -9.16 15.68 -4.22
CA ARG A 367 -8.22 14.58 -4.05
C ARG A 367 -6.77 15.06 -3.94
N LEU A 368 -6.34 15.97 -4.81
CA LEU A 368 -5.02 16.58 -4.76
C LEU A 368 -4.78 17.30 -3.43
N ARG A 369 -5.69 18.20 -3.03
CA ARG A 369 -5.59 18.92 -1.74
C ARG A 369 -5.54 17.95 -0.56
N GLY A 370 -6.46 16.99 -0.52
CA GLY A 370 -6.51 15.98 0.53
C GLY A 370 -5.23 15.15 0.61
N SER A 371 -4.62 14.79 -0.53
CA SER A 371 -3.35 14.07 -0.55
C SER A 371 -2.19 14.91 -0.01
N GLN A 372 -2.15 16.21 -0.31
CA GLN A 372 -1.10 17.15 0.14
C GLN A 372 -1.21 17.52 1.62
N TRP A 373 -2.41 17.48 2.21
CA TRP A 373 -2.61 17.75 3.65
C TRP A 373 -2.19 16.60 4.56
N ARG A 374 -1.91 15.41 4.02
CA ARG A 374 -1.55 14.24 4.82
C ARG A 374 -0.11 14.31 5.31
N HIS A 375 0.11 14.12 6.60
CA HIS A 375 1.44 14.06 7.18
C HIS A 375 2.03 12.67 6.97
N ARG A 376 2.87 12.55 5.94
CA ARG A 376 3.52 11.27 5.60
C ARG A 376 4.80 11.03 6.39
N TRP A 377 5.48 12.10 6.79
CA TRP A 377 6.66 12.13 7.66
C TRP A 377 6.96 13.57 8.09
#